data_AF-A0A816K2I0-F1
#
_entry.id   AF-A0A816K2I0-F1
#
_cell.length_a   1.000
_cell.length_b   1.000
_cell.length_c   1.000
_cell.angle_alpha   90.00
_cell.angle_beta   90.00
_cell.angle_gamma   90.00
#
_symmetry.space_group_name_H-M   'P 1'
#
loop_
_entity.id
_entity.type
_entity.pdbx_description
1 polymer ?
#
loop_
_entity_poly.entity_id
_entity_poly.type
_entity_poly.pdbx_seq_one_letter_code
_entity_poly.pdbx_strand_id
1 'polypeptide(L)'
;MAAADGVEPTIDEIKNYFDARYLSACESTWRILGYPTQYRSTPVEYLTFHLEGEQPVVFKEGDTVKSVLARAHLSKTMFLAWFDCCEMYPEARELTYAELPTKFVYDSKEKVWNPRKKGFAIGRLAPVSPSSGALYFLRVLLNKIKGPRSYDDIKTVNGIVLPSYEDACYALGLLDDDKEYIEGLKECAFWASSGYVRQLFVNMLLSGCLSTPRLVWDATKGLLSEDILFNERKKRRNPG
;
A
#
# COMPACT_ATOMS: atom_id res chain seq x y z
N MET A 1 49.80 12.66 11.96
CA MET A 1 49.41 12.49 10.54
C MET A 1 47.94 12.82 10.45
N ALA A 2 47.61 13.93 9.80
CA ALA A 2 46.26 14.48 9.72
C ALA A 2 45.31 13.59 8.92
N ALA A 3 44.04 13.57 9.32
CA ALA A 3 42.94 12.92 8.63
C ALA A 3 42.81 13.52 7.22
N ALA A 4 42.81 12.67 6.19
CA ALA A 4 42.45 13.07 4.85
C ALA A 4 40.91 13.14 4.79
N ASP A 5 40.41 14.34 4.51
CA ASP A 5 39.00 14.64 4.32
C ASP A 5 38.36 13.68 3.29
N GLY A 6 37.30 13.00 3.72
CA GLY A 6 36.42 12.22 2.84
C GLY A 6 35.54 13.16 2.03
N VAL A 7 36.05 13.62 0.89
CA VAL A 7 35.25 14.32 -0.12
C VAL A 7 34.36 13.27 -0.79
N GLU A 8 33.04 13.36 -0.58
CA GLU A 8 32.09 12.54 -1.35
C GLU A 8 32.32 12.76 -2.85
N PRO A 9 32.34 11.70 -3.67
CA PRO A 9 32.61 11.84 -5.09
C PRO A 9 31.53 12.72 -5.72
N THR A 10 31.93 13.77 -6.43
CA THR A 10 31.02 14.64 -7.18
C THR A 10 30.29 13.83 -8.24
N ILE A 11 29.01 13.54 -8.02
CA ILE A 11 28.17 12.79 -8.96
C ILE A 11 27.66 13.74 -10.03
N ASP A 12 28.06 13.52 -11.28
CA ASP A 12 27.50 14.23 -12.44
C ASP A 12 26.16 13.59 -12.84
N GLU A 13 25.08 14.11 -12.27
CA GLU A 13 23.71 13.64 -12.55
C GLU A 13 23.33 13.78 -14.03
N ILE A 14 23.86 14.80 -14.72
CA ILE A 14 23.58 15.05 -16.14
C ILE A 14 24.20 13.94 -16.98
N LYS A 15 25.48 13.65 -16.77
CA LYS A 15 26.17 12.57 -17.47
C LYS A 15 25.53 11.21 -17.16
N ASN A 16 25.22 10.94 -15.89
CA ASN A 16 24.54 9.71 -15.49
C ASN A 16 23.17 9.54 -16.16
N TYR A 17 22.42 10.64 -16.31
CA TYR A 17 21.13 10.62 -17.01
C TYR A 17 21.29 10.30 -18.51
N PHE A 18 22.32 10.83 -19.16
CA PHE A 18 22.64 10.51 -20.56
C PHE A 18 23.12 9.07 -20.73
N ASP A 19 24.02 8.60 -19.85
CA ASP A 19 24.54 7.23 -19.87
C ASP A 19 23.42 6.21 -19.61
N ALA A 20 22.50 6.48 -18.67
CA ALA A 20 21.34 5.63 -18.40
C ALA A 20 20.30 5.59 -19.54
N ARG A 21 20.34 6.57 -20.45
CA ARG A 21 19.49 6.63 -21.65
C ARG A 21 20.25 6.29 -22.93
N TYR A 22 21.50 5.83 -22.83
CA TYR A 22 22.29 5.42 -23.97
C TYR A 22 21.56 4.32 -24.75
N LEU A 23 21.37 4.57 -26.04
CA LEU A 23 20.90 3.57 -26.99
C LEU A 23 22.12 3.08 -27.75
N SER A 24 22.36 1.77 -27.72
CA SER A 24 23.44 1.20 -28.52
C SER A 24 23.26 1.51 -30.01
N ALA A 25 24.35 1.53 -30.77
CA ALA A 25 24.30 1.70 -32.22
C ALA A 25 23.37 0.67 -32.88
N CYS A 26 23.41 -0.59 -32.41
CA CYS A 26 22.55 -1.67 -32.87
C CYS A 26 21.07 -1.39 -32.59
N GLU A 27 20.70 -0.97 -31.38
CA GLU A 27 19.32 -0.63 -31.03
C GLU A 27 18.81 0.58 -31.84
N SER A 28 19.68 1.57 -32.05
CA SER A 28 19.36 2.76 -32.84
C SER A 28 19.06 2.40 -34.30
N THR A 29 19.88 1.56 -34.93
CA THR A 29 19.63 1.03 -36.27
C THR A 29 18.32 0.24 -36.34
N TRP A 30 18.03 -0.59 -35.33
CA TRP A 30 16.76 -1.32 -35.24
C TRP A 30 15.55 -0.40 -35.19
N ARG A 31 15.62 0.69 -34.41
CA ARG A 31 14.56 1.70 -34.33
C ARG A 31 14.41 2.47 -35.64
N ILE A 32 15.51 2.87 -36.28
CA ILE A 32 15.50 3.59 -37.57
C ILE A 32 14.85 2.75 -38.68
N LEU A 33 15.14 1.44 -38.69
CA LEU A 33 14.60 0.50 -39.67
C LEU A 33 13.18 0.02 -39.33
N GLY A 34 12.58 0.51 -38.23
CA GLY A 34 11.22 0.17 -37.82
C GLY A 34 11.05 -1.26 -37.33
N TYR A 35 12.14 -1.95 -36.97
CA TYR A 35 12.05 -3.29 -36.43
C TYR A 35 11.46 -3.27 -35.00
N PRO A 36 10.58 -4.24 -34.64
CA PRO A 36 10.08 -4.35 -33.29
C PRO A 36 11.23 -4.60 -32.32
N THR A 37 11.49 -3.64 -31.42
CA THR A 37 12.52 -3.76 -30.37
C THR A 37 11.99 -4.47 -29.12
N GLN A 38 10.67 -4.47 -28.94
CA GLN A 38 10.00 -5.13 -27.81
C GLN A 38 8.73 -5.81 -28.31
N TYR A 39 8.58 -7.09 -27.99
CA TYR A 39 7.30 -7.78 -28.08
C TYR A 39 6.61 -7.70 -26.72
N ARG A 40 5.42 -7.09 -26.68
CA ARG A 40 4.53 -7.16 -25.51
C ARG A 40 3.37 -8.07 -25.87
N SER A 41 3.38 -9.28 -25.30
CA SER A 41 2.36 -10.30 -25.58
C SER A 41 1.06 -10.09 -24.80
N THR A 42 1.11 -9.37 -23.67
CA THR A 42 -0.05 -9.20 -22.79
C THR A 42 -0.36 -7.73 -22.54
N PRO A 43 -1.54 -7.24 -22.95
CA PRO A 43 -2.01 -5.90 -22.61
C PRO A 43 -2.12 -5.73 -21.10
N VAL A 44 -1.68 -4.57 -20.59
CA VAL A 44 -1.75 -4.22 -19.17
C VAL A 44 -2.61 -2.97 -19.02
N GLU A 45 -3.61 -3.05 -18.15
CA GLU A 45 -4.47 -1.92 -17.79
C GLU A 45 -4.00 -1.35 -16.46
N TYR A 46 -3.69 -0.06 -16.42
CA TYR A 46 -3.22 0.59 -15.20
C TYR A 46 -4.41 1.04 -14.36
N LEU A 47 -4.60 0.43 -13.19
CA LEU A 47 -5.77 0.60 -12.36
C LEU A 47 -5.55 1.64 -11.25
N THR A 48 -6.19 2.79 -11.38
CA THR A 48 -6.21 3.85 -10.37
C THR A 48 -7.32 3.60 -9.35
N PHE A 49 -7.09 4.00 -8.11
CA PHE A 49 -8.05 3.92 -7.01
C PHE A 49 -7.72 5.03 -6.00
N HIS A 50 -8.68 5.33 -5.13
CA HIS A 50 -8.57 6.40 -4.14
C HIS A 50 -9.52 6.10 -2.97
N LEU A 51 -9.27 6.74 -1.83
CA LEU A 51 -10.17 6.70 -0.69
C LEU A 51 -11.50 7.39 -1.01
N GLU A 52 -12.48 7.15 -0.17
CA GLU A 52 -13.79 7.80 -0.27
C GLU A 52 -13.63 9.31 -0.09
N GLY A 53 -14.18 10.09 -1.02
CA GLY A 53 -14.04 11.55 -1.05
C GLY A 53 -12.72 12.08 -1.62
N GLU A 54 -11.69 11.24 -1.79
CA GLU A 54 -10.37 11.65 -2.31
C GLU A 54 -10.22 11.45 -3.82
N GLN A 55 -11.28 11.75 -4.57
CA GLN A 55 -11.28 11.60 -6.03
C GLN A 55 -10.32 12.61 -6.68
N PRO A 56 -9.50 12.20 -7.67
CA PRO A 56 -8.64 13.12 -8.39
C PRO A 56 -9.48 14.05 -9.27
N VAL A 57 -9.27 15.37 -9.13
CA VAL A 57 -9.96 16.40 -9.92
C VAL A 57 -8.94 17.21 -10.72
N VAL A 58 -9.14 17.26 -12.03
CA VAL A 58 -8.29 18.08 -12.93
C VAL A 58 -8.93 19.45 -13.08
N PHE A 59 -8.16 20.51 -12.82
CA PHE A 59 -8.55 21.89 -13.06
C PHE A 59 -7.57 22.55 -14.04
N LYS A 60 -8.07 23.55 -14.77
CA LYS A 60 -7.29 24.36 -15.71
C LYS A 60 -7.20 25.79 -15.21
N GLU A 61 -6.20 26.51 -15.70
CA GLU A 61 -6.07 27.94 -15.45
C GLU A 61 -7.33 28.67 -15.95
N GLY A 62 -7.94 29.49 -15.09
CA GLY A 62 -9.21 30.17 -15.35
C GLY A 62 -10.47 29.43 -14.87
N ASP A 63 -10.37 28.21 -14.36
CA ASP A 63 -11.50 27.52 -13.76
C ASP A 63 -11.89 28.14 -12.40
N THR A 64 -13.20 28.30 -12.17
CA THR A 64 -13.72 28.74 -10.87
C THR A 64 -13.86 27.57 -9.90
N VAL A 65 -13.76 27.83 -8.59
CA VAL A 65 -13.96 26.79 -7.57
C VAL A 65 -15.30 26.05 -7.75
N LYS A 66 -16.36 26.77 -8.12
CA LYS A 66 -17.69 26.19 -8.38
C LYS A 66 -17.69 25.24 -9.58
N SER A 67 -17.01 25.58 -10.69
CA SER A 67 -16.95 24.71 -11.87
C SER A 67 -16.06 23.48 -11.64
N VAL A 68 -15.02 23.60 -10.81
CA VAL A 68 -14.19 22.47 -10.39
C VAL A 68 -15.00 21.50 -9.52
N LEU A 69 -15.69 22.00 -8.50
CA LEU A 69 -16.53 21.18 -7.61
C LEU A 69 -17.66 20.47 -8.36
N ALA A 70 -18.35 21.18 -9.27
CA ALA A 70 -19.39 20.57 -10.10
C ALA A 70 -18.85 19.40 -10.95
N ARG A 71 -17.64 19.55 -11.53
CA ARG A 71 -17.00 18.44 -12.26
C ARG A 71 -16.56 17.30 -11.35
N ALA A 72 -16.08 17.59 -10.14
CA ALA A 72 -15.69 16.57 -9.17
C ALA A 72 -16.88 15.63 -8.87
N HIS A 73 -18.05 16.20 -8.54
CA HIS A 73 -19.25 15.43 -8.23
C HIS A 73 -19.79 14.61 -9.42
N LEU A 74 -19.58 15.10 -10.65
CA LEU A 74 -20.04 14.42 -11.88
C LEU A 74 -19.02 13.40 -12.42
N SER A 75 -17.76 13.48 -11.98
CA SER A 75 -16.70 12.67 -12.56
C SER A 75 -16.64 11.29 -11.91
N LYS A 76 -17.28 10.31 -12.56
CA LYS A 76 -17.04 8.90 -12.25
C LYS A 76 -15.58 8.55 -12.58
N THR A 77 -14.83 8.14 -11.57
CA THR A 77 -13.49 7.59 -11.76
C THR A 77 -13.61 6.15 -12.24
N MET A 78 -12.54 5.63 -12.86
CA MET A 78 -12.49 4.23 -13.29
C MET A 78 -12.70 3.25 -12.12
N PHE A 79 -12.30 3.65 -10.92
CA PHE A 79 -12.53 2.90 -9.69
C PHE A 79 -14.01 2.86 -9.31
N LEU A 80 -14.70 4.00 -9.30
CA LEU A 80 -16.14 4.03 -9.01
C LEU A 80 -16.98 3.33 -10.09
N ALA A 81 -16.54 3.41 -11.35
CA ALA A 81 -17.17 2.68 -12.44
C ALA A 81 -17.14 1.15 -12.24
N TRP A 82 -16.22 0.62 -11.43
CA TRP A 82 -16.21 -0.79 -11.07
C TRP A 82 -17.41 -1.17 -10.22
N PHE A 83 -17.83 -0.32 -9.28
CA PHE A 83 -19.03 -0.55 -8.48
C PHE A 83 -20.29 -0.61 -9.34
N ASP A 84 -20.42 0.34 -10.27
CA ASP A 84 -21.50 0.35 -11.25
C ASP A 84 -21.47 -0.92 -12.12
N CYS A 85 -20.28 -1.38 -12.52
CA CYS A 85 -20.10 -2.61 -13.28
C CYS A 85 -20.55 -3.84 -12.50
N CYS A 86 -20.20 -3.93 -11.22
CA CYS A 86 -20.64 -5.01 -10.33
C CYS A 86 -22.15 -4.99 -10.08
N GLU A 87 -22.78 -3.81 -10.09
CA GLU A 87 -24.24 -3.72 -10.01
C GLU A 87 -24.90 -4.23 -11.29
N MET A 88 -24.43 -3.77 -12.46
CA MET A 88 -25.00 -4.10 -13.77
C MET A 88 -24.75 -5.55 -14.21
N TYR A 89 -23.55 -6.09 -13.98
CA TYR A 89 -23.13 -7.38 -14.52
C TYR A 89 -22.85 -8.38 -13.40
N PRO A 90 -23.61 -9.48 -13.31
CA PRO A 90 -23.35 -10.54 -12.33
C PRO A 90 -21.95 -11.14 -12.45
N GLU A 91 -21.42 -11.24 -13.68
CA GLU A 91 -20.07 -11.77 -13.94
C GLU A 91 -18.97 -10.90 -13.33
N ALA A 92 -19.18 -9.59 -13.23
CA ALA A 92 -18.21 -8.68 -12.60
C ALA A 92 -18.14 -8.89 -11.08
N ARG A 93 -19.14 -9.54 -10.48
CA ARG A 93 -19.19 -9.82 -9.03
C ARG A 93 -18.22 -10.92 -8.60
N GLU A 94 -17.78 -11.74 -9.54
CA GLU A 94 -16.83 -12.84 -9.30
C GLU A 94 -15.36 -12.44 -9.46
N LEU A 95 -15.12 -11.19 -9.87
CA LEU A 95 -13.80 -10.66 -10.20
C LEU A 95 -13.36 -9.63 -9.16
N THR A 96 -12.08 -9.68 -8.81
CA THR A 96 -11.40 -8.59 -8.10
C THR A 96 -11.17 -7.41 -9.05
N TYR A 97 -10.82 -6.24 -8.50
CA TYR A 97 -10.55 -5.08 -9.34
C TYR A 97 -9.35 -5.32 -10.27
N ALA A 98 -8.30 -6.00 -9.76
CA ALA A 98 -7.12 -6.37 -10.54
C ALA A 98 -7.43 -7.37 -11.67
N GLU A 99 -8.43 -8.23 -11.49
CA GLU A 99 -8.85 -9.21 -12.49
C GLU A 99 -9.88 -8.65 -13.47
N LEU A 100 -10.57 -7.56 -13.14
CA LEU A 100 -11.63 -6.98 -13.97
C LEU A 100 -11.22 -6.79 -15.44
N PRO A 101 -10.01 -6.28 -15.78
CA PRO A 101 -9.59 -6.10 -17.18
C PRO A 101 -9.47 -7.40 -18.00
N THR A 102 -9.46 -8.57 -17.33
CA THR A 102 -9.45 -9.86 -18.03
C THR A 102 -10.76 -10.10 -18.79
N LYS A 103 -11.88 -9.60 -18.27
CA LYS A 103 -13.24 -9.80 -18.81
C LYS A 103 -13.93 -8.51 -19.24
N PHE A 104 -13.48 -7.36 -18.77
CA PHE A 104 -14.05 -6.06 -19.10
C PHE A 104 -13.00 -5.14 -19.72
N VAL A 105 -13.46 -4.12 -20.43
CA VAL A 105 -12.65 -3.02 -20.99
C VAL A 105 -13.23 -1.72 -20.47
N TYR A 106 -12.35 -0.84 -19.96
CA TYR A 106 -12.76 0.49 -19.54
C TYR A 106 -12.89 1.41 -20.76
N ASP A 107 -14.05 2.03 -20.90
CA ASP A 107 -14.27 3.13 -21.85
C ASP A 107 -14.04 4.45 -21.12
N SER A 108 -12.95 5.14 -21.44
CA SER A 108 -12.59 6.40 -20.80
C SER A 108 -13.47 7.59 -21.22
N LYS A 109 -14.17 7.49 -22.36
CA LYS A 109 -15.07 8.55 -22.85
C LYS A 109 -16.39 8.51 -22.08
N GLU A 110 -16.99 7.32 -22.03
CA GLU A 110 -18.26 7.08 -21.34
C GLU A 110 -18.07 6.82 -19.83
N LYS A 111 -16.82 6.60 -19.39
CA LYS A 111 -16.43 6.31 -17.99
C LYS A 111 -17.13 5.06 -17.43
N VAL A 112 -17.24 4.02 -18.24
CA VAL A 112 -17.90 2.75 -17.88
C VAL A 112 -17.05 1.55 -18.23
N TRP A 113 -17.28 0.44 -17.53
CA TRP A 113 -16.72 -0.86 -17.89
C TRP A 113 -17.71 -1.62 -18.77
N ASN A 114 -17.22 -2.07 -19.93
CA ASN A 114 -18.00 -2.85 -20.89
C ASN A 114 -17.46 -4.29 -20.98
N PRO A 115 -18.32 -5.30 -21.17
CA PRO A 115 -17.87 -6.67 -21.43
C PRO A 115 -16.90 -6.74 -22.60
N ARG A 116 -15.78 -7.41 -22.40
CA ARG A 116 -14.72 -7.56 -23.40
C ARG A 116 -15.17 -8.55 -24.47
N LYS A 117 -15.08 -8.13 -25.74
CA LYS A 117 -15.43 -8.99 -26.89
C LYS A 117 -14.35 -10.00 -27.28
N LYS A 118 -13.06 -9.67 -27.09
CA LYS A 118 -11.92 -10.52 -27.49
C LYS A 118 -10.68 -10.27 -26.62
N GLY A 119 -9.90 -11.33 -26.41
CA GLY A 119 -8.60 -11.30 -25.72
C GLY A 119 -8.74 -11.16 -24.20
N PHE A 120 -7.64 -10.77 -23.55
CA PHE A 120 -7.60 -10.44 -22.12
C PHE A 120 -6.59 -9.32 -21.87
N ALA A 121 -6.70 -8.66 -20.72
CA ALA A 121 -5.69 -7.74 -20.21
C ALA A 121 -5.44 -8.04 -18.73
N ILE A 122 -4.24 -7.71 -18.25
CA ILE A 122 -3.89 -7.81 -16.83
C ILE A 122 -4.10 -6.43 -16.19
N GLY A 123 -4.90 -6.36 -15.13
CA GLY A 123 -5.01 -5.16 -14.31
C GLY A 123 -3.81 -5.01 -13.39
N ARG A 124 -3.23 -3.81 -13.35
CA ARG A 124 -2.13 -3.46 -12.44
C ARG A 124 -2.53 -2.25 -11.61
N LEU A 125 -2.79 -2.49 -10.32
CA LEU A 125 -3.10 -1.44 -9.37
C LEU A 125 -1.93 -0.46 -9.22
N ALA A 126 -2.25 0.84 -9.15
CA ALA A 126 -1.32 1.91 -8.85
C ALA A 126 -0.48 1.58 -7.58
N PRO A 127 0.86 1.67 -7.64
CA PRO A 127 1.72 1.34 -6.51
C PRO A 127 1.46 2.29 -5.34
N VAL A 128 1.41 1.74 -4.13
CA VAL A 128 1.21 2.49 -2.89
C VAL A 128 2.22 2.01 -1.86
N SER A 129 2.86 2.96 -1.18
CA SER A 129 3.81 2.66 -0.11
C SER A 129 3.06 2.13 1.13
N PRO A 130 3.62 1.16 1.88
CA PRO A 130 3.07 0.75 3.19
C PRO A 130 2.84 1.92 4.15
N SER A 131 3.67 2.97 4.07
CA SER A 131 3.53 4.18 4.88
C SER A 131 2.29 5.04 4.55
N SER A 132 1.53 4.69 3.50
CA SER A 132 0.34 5.45 3.08
C SER A 132 -0.95 5.06 3.83
N GLY A 133 -0.83 4.26 4.90
CA GLY A 133 -1.93 3.96 5.83
C GLY A 133 -3.15 3.34 5.15
N ALA A 134 -4.32 3.97 5.31
CA ALA A 134 -5.60 3.47 4.78
C ALA A 134 -5.56 3.14 3.28
N LEU A 135 -4.82 3.92 2.47
CA LEU A 135 -4.72 3.70 1.04
C LEU A 135 -3.94 2.42 0.70
N TYR A 136 -2.94 2.06 1.52
CA TYR A 136 -2.21 0.81 1.39
C TYR A 136 -3.12 -0.39 1.66
N PHE A 137 -3.87 -0.36 2.77
CA PHE A 137 -4.81 -1.44 3.10
C PHE A 137 -5.91 -1.58 2.05
N LEU A 138 -6.45 -0.46 1.53
CA LEU A 138 -7.37 -0.49 0.40
C LEU A 138 -6.74 -1.21 -0.80
N ARG A 139 -5.51 -0.87 -1.20
CA ARG A 139 -4.80 -1.55 -2.30
C ARG A 139 -4.72 -3.06 -2.08
N VAL A 140 -4.44 -3.50 -0.86
CA VAL A 140 -4.37 -4.93 -0.51
C VAL A 140 -5.74 -5.58 -0.72
N LEU A 141 -6.81 -4.98 -0.18
CA LEU A 141 -8.18 -5.49 -0.31
C LEU A 141 -8.65 -5.57 -1.77
N LEU A 142 -8.27 -4.63 -2.63
CA LEU A 142 -8.63 -4.63 -4.06
C LEU A 142 -8.09 -5.84 -4.84
N ASN A 143 -7.10 -6.56 -4.30
CA ASN A 143 -6.60 -7.82 -4.86
C ASN A 143 -7.34 -9.06 -4.33
N LYS A 144 -8.24 -8.91 -3.36
CA LYS A 144 -8.87 -10.03 -2.63
C LYS A 144 -10.38 -9.98 -2.71
N ILE A 145 -10.97 -8.80 -2.58
CA ILE A 145 -12.41 -8.60 -2.57
C ILE A 145 -12.95 -8.60 -3.98
N LYS A 146 -14.08 -9.29 -4.14
CA LYS A 146 -14.77 -9.48 -5.40
C LYS A 146 -16.12 -8.76 -5.35
N GLY A 147 -16.48 -8.15 -6.47
CA GLY A 147 -17.84 -7.63 -6.65
C GLY A 147 -18.35 -6.54 -5.70
N PRO A 148 -17.52 -5.67 -5.08
CA PRO A 148 -18.05 -4.63 -4.21
C PRO A 148 -18.85 -3.62 -5.05
N ARG A 149 -19.90 -3.08 -4.44
CA ARG A 149 -20.77 -2.06 -5.03
C ARG A 149 -20.70 -0.72 -4.29
N SER A 150 -19.90 -0.68 -3.23
CA SER A 150 -19.68 0.50 -2.41
C SER A 150 -18.32 0.41 -1.72
N TYR A 151 -17.89 1.49 -1.09
CA TYR A 151 -16.72 1.47 -0.20
C TYR A 151 -16.93 0.60 1.04
N ASP A 152 -18.15 0.53 1.56
CA ASP A 152 -18.48 -0.31 2.71
C ASP A 152 -18.44 -1.80 2.36
N ASP A 153 -18.81 -2.17 1.14
CA ASP A 153 -18.69 -3.53 0.64
C ASP A 153 -17.21 -3.99 0.64
N ILE A 154 -16.27 -3.07 0.39
CA ILE A 154 -14.82 -3.35 0.49
C ILE A 154 -14.38 -3.57 1.94
N LYS A 155 -15.04 -2.97 2.92
CA LYS A 155 -14.74 -3.20 4.34
C LYS A 155 -15.53 -4.37 4.93
N THR A 156 -16.38 -5.01 4.13
CA THR A 156 -17.28 -6.07 4.61
C THR A 156 -16.57 -7.42 4.61
N VAL A 157 -16.44 -8.02 5.79
CA VAL A 157 -15.87 -9.36 5.96
C VAL A 157 -16.89 -10.22 6.72
N ASN A 158 -17.24 -11.39 6.18
CA ASN A 158 -18.25 -12.29 6.75
C ASN A 158 -19.60 -11.62 7.04
N GLY A 159 -20.01 -10.65 6.21
CA GLY A 159 -21.27 -9.93 6.34
C GLY A 159 -21.27 -8.80 7.37
N ILE A 160 -20.13 -8.50 8.00
CA ILE A 160 -19.97 -7.39 8.94
C ILE A 160 -19.14 -6.29 8.29
N VAL A 161 -19.67 -5.07 8.27
CA VAL A 161 -18.92 -3.87 7.82
C VAL A 161 -17.94 -3.46 8.91
N LEU A 162 -16.66 -3.50 8.61
CA LEU A 162 -15.61 -3.11 9.54
C LEU A 162 -15.33 -1.59 9.45
N PRO A 163 -14.84 -0.97 10.54
CA PRO A 163 -14.70 0.49 10.60
C PRO A 163 -13.56 1.01 9.70
N SER A 164 -12.49 0.23 9.52
CA SER A 164 -11.36 0.60 8.66
C SER A 164 -10.97 -0.50 7.67
N TYR A 165 -10.23 -0.11 6.62
CA TYR A 165 -9.63 -1.08 5.68
C TYR A 165 -8.56 -1.95 6.35
N GLU A 166 -7.88 -1.42 7.37
CA GLU A 166 -6.89 -2.17 8.15
C GLU A 166 -7.57 -3.31 8.92
N ASP A 167 -8.68 -3.03 9.60
CA ASP A 167 -9.46 -4.04 10.31
C ASP A 167 -9.97 -5.12 9.36
N ALA A 168 -10.39 -4.75 8.15
CA ALA A 168 -10.80 -5.70 7.11
C ALA A 168 -9.64 -6.58 6.64
N CYS A 169 -8.44 -6.02 6.44
CA CYS A 169 -7.25 -6.80 6.15
C CYS A 169 -6.91 -7.76 7.31
N TYR A 170 -7.01 -7.29 8.55
CA TYR A 170 -6.77 -8.09 9.75
C TYR A 170 -7.75 -9.25 9.87
N ALA A 171 -9.05 -8.99 9.72
CA ALA A 171 -10.10 -10.02 9.77
C ALA A 171 -9.97 -11.08 8.66
N LEU A 172 -9.40 -10.71 7.51
CA LEU A 172 -9.09 -11.62 6.40
C LEU A 172 -7.75 -12.37 6.59
N GLY A 173 -7.00 -12.10 7.66
CA GLY A 173 -5.67 -12.69 7.89
C GLY A 173 -4.64 -12.28 6.84
N LEU A 174 -4.76 -11.07 6.30
CA LEU A 174 -3.86 -10.53 5.27
C LEU A 174 -2.70 -9.72 5.84
N LEU A 175 -2.73 -9.44 7.15
CA LEU A 175 -1.67 -8.77 7.87
C LEU A 175 -0.88 -9.80 8.66
N ASP A 176 0.45 -9.66 8.67
CA ASP A 176 1.28 -10.40 9.60
C ASP A 176 0.88 -10.00 11.03
N ASP A 177 0.56 -10.98 11.86
CA ASP A 177 0.21 -10.72 13.25
C ASP A 177 1.47 -10.43 14.07
N ASP A 178 1.32 -9.66 15.15
CA ASP A 178 2.45 -9.40 16.05
C ASP A 178 2.64 -10.52 17.09
N LYS A 179 2.01 -11.68 16.89
CA LYS A 179 1.97 -12.74 17.89
C LYS A 179 3.36 -13.31 18.12
N GLU A 180 4.14 -13.49 17.06
CA GLU A 180 5.52 -13.93 17.13
C GLU A 180 6.38 -12.97 17.98
N TYR A 181 6.19 -11.66 17.84
CA TYR A 181 6.91 -10.67 18.65
C TYR A 181 6.46 -10.70 20.12
N ILE A 182 5.17 -10.89 20.38
CA ILE A 182 4.64 -11.03 21.75
C ILE A 182 5.19 -12.29 22.42
N GLU A 183 5.18 -13.42 21.71
CA GLU A 183 5.72 -14.68 22.20
C GLU A 183 7.23 -14.60 22.41
N GLY A 184 7.96 -13.98 21.48
CA GLY A 184 9.40 -13.72 21.60
C GLY A 184 9.75 -12.83 22.79
N LEU A 185 8.96 -11.79 23.08
CA LEU A 185 9.15 -10.96 24.29
C LEU A 185 8.85 -11.72 25.58
N LYS A 186 7.83 -12.59 25.59
CA LYS A 186 7.52 -13.46 26.73
C LYS A 186 8.61 -14.48 26.99
N GLU A 187 9.14 -15.11 25.94
CA GLU A 187 10.26 -16.04 26.04
C GLU A 187 11.53 -15.33 26.50
N CYS A 188 11.82 -14.15 25.94
CA CYS A 188 12.97 -13.33 26.35
C CYS A 188 12.90 -12.97 27.84
N ALA A 189 11.73 -12.62 28.35
CA ALA A 189 11.53 -12.32 29.77
C ALA A 189 11.78 -13.51 30.71
N PHE A 190 11.77 -14.75 30.21
CA PHE A 190 12.07 -15.93 31.02
C PHE A 190 13.57 -16.02 31.40
N TRP A 191 14.47 -15.55 30.53
CA TRP A 191 15.91 -15.71 30.72
C TRP A 191 16.69 -14.38 30.78
N ALA A 192 16.11 -13.26 30.34
CA ALA A 192 16.75 -11.96 30.32
C ALA A 192 16.16 -11.00 31.37
N SER A 193 16.93 -9.96 31.72
CA SER A 193 16.44 -8.89 32.60
C SER A 193 15.37 -8.03 31.92
N SER A 194 14.45 -7.45 32.70
CA SER A 194 13.41 -6.55 32.18
C SER A 194 13.98 -5.35 31.42
N GLY A 195 15.18 -4.89 31.78
CA GLY A 195 15.92 -3.87 31.03
C GLY A 195 16.32 -4.31 29.62
N TYR A 196 16.71 -5.57 29.45
CA TYR A 196 17.01 -6.16 28.14
C TYR A 196 15.74 -6.35 27.29
N VAL A 197 14.67 -6.87 27.90
CA VAL A 197 13.36 -7.04 27.22
C VAL A 197 12.84 -5.68 26.71
N ARG A 198 13.02 -4.60 27.49
CA ARG A 198 12.74 -3.22 27.02
C ARG A 198 13.58 -2.80 25.82
N GLN A 199 14.89 -3.06 25.84
CA GLN A 199 15.73 -2.73 24.68
C GLN A 199 15.32 -3.50 23.43
N LEU A 200 14.97 -4.79 23.57
CA LEU A 200 14.46 -5.60 22.47
C LEU A 200 13.16 -5.01 21.89
N PHE A 201 12.21 -4.64 22.75
CA PHE A 201 10.97 -3.98 22.31
C PHE A 201 11.25 -2.65 21.59
N VAL A 202 12.19 -1.84 22.07
CA VAL A 202 12.60 -0.60 21.39
C VAL A 202 13.19 -0.88 20.01
N ASN A 203 14.01 -1.92 19.86
CA ASN A 203 14.56 -2.30 18.57
C ASN A 203 13.47 -2.73 17.57
N MET A 204 12.44 -3.46 18.03
CA MET A 204 11.28 -3.82 17.21
C MET A 204 10.47 -2.59 16.74
N LEU A 205 10.35 -1.56 17.61
CA LEU A 205 9.71 -0.30 17.23
C LEU A 205 10.54 0.46 16.17
N LEU A 206 11.86 0.50 16.33
CA LEU A 206 12.75 1.21 15.43
C LEU A 206 12.89 0.53 14.06
N SER A 207 12.79 -0.80 14.00
CA SER A 207 12.83 -1.56 12.75
C SER A 207 11.53 -1.46 11.94
N GLY A 208 10.44 -0.99 12.55
CA GLY A 208 9.12 -0.92 11.90
C GLY A 208 8.51 -2.29 11.60
N CYS A 209 8.90 -3.33 12.34
CA CYS A 209 8.46 -4.71 12.09
C CYS A 209 7.13 -5.07 12.78
N LEU A 210 6.63 -4.22 13.68
CA LEU A 210 5.37 -4.42 14.39
C LEU A 210 4.20 -3.80 13.62
N SER A 211 3.21 -4.62 13.28
CA SER A 211 1.96 -4.22 12.62
C SER A 211 1.09 -3.34 13.53
N THR A 212 0.98 -3.70 14.80
CA THR A 212 0.19 -3.01 15.84
C THR A 212 1.00 -2.89 17.13
N PRO A 213 1.94 -1.92 17.21
CA PRO A 213 2.80 -1.73 18.38
C PRO A 213 2.05 -1.61 19.72
N ARG A 214 0.85 -1.02 19.69
CA ARG A 214 -0.03 -0.86 20.85
C ARG A 214 -0.45 -2.21 21.43
N LEU A 215 -0.77 -3.18 20.58
CA LEU A 215 -1.21 -4.51 20.98
C LEU A 215 -0.04 -5.26 21.65
N VAL A 216 1.15 -5.19 21.06
CA VAL A 216 2.37 -5.78 21.64
C VAL A 216 2.70 -5.16 23.00
N TRP A 217 2.62 -3.83 23.10
CA TRP A 217 2.80 -3.11 24.37
C TRP A 217 1.79 -3.58 25.42
N ASP A 218 0.49 -3.58 25.10
CA ASP A 218 -0.55 -3.93 26.07
C ASP A 218 -0.43 -5.38 26.55
N ALA A 219 0.06 -6.29 25.70
CA ALA A 219 0.33 -7.69 26.04
C ALA A 219 1.61 -7.91 26.87
N THR A 220 2.61 -7.01 26.78
CA THR A 220 3.96 -7.24 27.35
C THR A 220 4.41 -6.21 28.38
N LYS A 221 3.67 -5.10 28.57
CA LYS A 221 4.05 -3.98 29.48
C LYS A 221 4.41 -4.40 30.90
N GLY A 222 3.78 -5.46 31.43
CA GLY A 222 4.13 -6.00 32.75
C GLY A 222 5.57 -6.52 32.80
N LEU A 223 5.98 -7.28 31.78
CA LEU A 223 7.34 -7.82 31.64
C LEU A 223 8.35 -6.68 31.42
N LEU A 224 7.96 -5.67 30.64
CA LEU A 224 8.79 -4.50 30.36
C LEU A 224 9.00 -3.61 31.59
N SER A 225 8.17 -3.70 32.62
CA SER A 225 8.18 -2.79 33.78
C SER A 225 8.51 -3.44 35.12
N GLU A 226 8.77 -4.75 35.15
CA GLU A 226 8.99 -5.52 36.37
C GLU A 226 10.10 -4.94 37.27
N ASP A 227 11.23 -4.53 36.69
CA ASP A 227 12.37 -3.97 37.43
C ASP A 227 12.20 -2.50 37.85
N ILE A 228 11.16 -1.77 37.39
CA ILE A 228 11.02 -0.32 37.60
C ILE A 228 10.87 -0.02 39.10
N LEU A 229 10.00 -0.77 39.79
CA LEU A 229 9.76 -0.58 41.22
C LEU A 229 11.03 -0.86 42.05
N PHE A 230 11.73 -1.94 41.72
CA PHE A 230 13.00 -2.30 42.35
C PHE A 230 14.06 -1.20 42.14
N ASN A 231 14.20 -0.72 40.91
CA ASN A 231 15.14 0.35 40.56
C ASN A 231 14.82 1.66 41.30
N GLU A 232 13.54 2.03 41.42
CA GLU A 232 13.13 3.23 42.16
C GLU A 232 13.39 3.10 43.67
N ARG A 233 13.11 1.94 44.26
CA ARG A 233 13.43 1.64 45.67
C ARG A 233 14.92 1.75 45.95
N LYS A 234 15.74 1.18 45.06
CA LYS A 234 17.21 1.24 45.12
C LYS A 234 17.71 2.68 45.04
N LYS A 235 17.20 3.51 44.12
CA LYS A 235 17.57 4.93 44.00
C LYS A 235 17.23 5.72 45.26
N ARG A 236 16.06 5.47 45.85
CA ARG A 236 15.57 6.17 47.05
C ARG A 236 16.17 5.65 48.35
N ARG A 237 17.07 4.66 48.29
CA ARG A 237 17.63 3.95 49.46
C ARG A 237 16.55 3.46 50.42
N ASN A 238 15.38 3.08 49.89
CA ASN A 238 14.26 2.56 50.66
C ASN A 238 13.95 1.16 50.13
N PRO A 239 14.59 0.12 50.69
CA PRO A 239 14.47 -1.25 50.18
C PRO A 239 13.07 -1.87 50.34
N GLY A 240 12.18 -1.22 51.10
CA GLY A 240 10.89 -1.78 51.51
C GLY A 240 10.97 -2.34 52.92
#